data_AF-A0A1H6E352-F1
#
_entry.id   AF-A0A1H6E352-F1
#
_cell.length_a   1.000
_cell.length_b   1.000
_cell.length_c   1.000
_cell.angle_alpha   90.00
_cell.angle_beta   90.00
_cell.angle_gamma   90.00
#
_symmetry.space_group_name_H-M   'P 1'
#
loop_
_entity.id
_entity.type
_entity.pdbx_description
1 polymer ?
#
loop_
_entity_poly.entity_id
_entity_poly.type
_entity_poly.pdbx_seq_one_letter_code
_entity_poly.pdbx_strand_id
1 'polypeptide(L)'
;MAKVSSTRVTRSRPPSEAVQWSRATLRQSRAAAELDAGELTSSALVQRHLAGSRVVKAFNNIDFHRLLTSARPAGAADRSALPIAGDDAAAKAEVAGLLGLLGYDVVDIGPLAESWRSQPDTPVYVDPYVVPRPQGELSQEDAYRWFETPGVPVPAGRVRELAAAARRPG
;
A
#
# COMPACT_ATOMS: atom_id res chain seq x y z
N MET A 1 7.27 42.59 46.59
CA MET A 1 6.61 41.56 45.75
C MET A 1 6.39 42.14 44.36
N ALA A 2 7.13 41.64 43.37
CA ALA A 2 7.17 42.16 42.01
C ALA A 2 6.10 41.49 41.12
N LYS A 3 5.43 42.28 40.29
CA LYS A 3 4.42 41.86 39.32
C LYS A 3 5.12 41.53 37.99
N VAL A 4 5.06 40.28 37.54
CA VAL A 4 5.62 39.86 36.25
C VAL A 4 4.52 40.03 35.19
N SER A 5 4.70 40.98 34.26
CA SER A 5 3.91 41.09 33.03
C SER A 5 4.47 40.14 31.98
N SER A 6 3.63 39.23 31.48
CA SER A 6 3.95 38.38 30.32
C SER A 6 3.49 39.09 29.04
N THR A 7 4.46 39.54 28.24
CA THR A 7 4.21 40.07 26.89
C THR A 7 4.09 38.90 25.91
N ARG A 8 2.89 38.68 25.38
CA ARG A 8 2.65 37.74 24.28
C ARG A 8 3.15 38.36 22.98
N VAL A 9 4.28 37.88 22.45
CA VAL A 9 4.71 38.17 21.07
C VAL A 9 3.82 37.37 20.13
N THR A 10 2.73 37.96 19.63
CA THR A 10 2.02 37.42 18.47
C THR A 10 2.85 37.78 17.24
N ARG A 11 3.68 36.86 16.75
CA ARG A 11 4.10 36.91 15.34
C ARG A 11 2.85 36.67 14.51
N SER A 12 2.25 37.75 14.01
CA SER A 12 1.23 37.67 12.96
C SER A 12 1.91 37.07 11.73
N ARG A 13 1.42 35.90 11.31
CA ARG A 13 1.88 35.23 10.10
C ARG A 13 1.43 36.07 8.90
N PRO A 14 2.28 36.36 7.90
CA PRO A 14 1.89 37.22 6.79
C PRO A 14 0.67 36.63 6.04
N PRO A 15 -0.24 37.48 5.53
CA PRO A 15 -1.52 37.04 4.96
C PRO A 15 -1.39 36.06 3.79
N SER A 16 -0.28 36.09 3.06
CA SER A 16 0.03 35.11 2.00
C SER A 16 0.24 33.70 2.53
N GLU A 17 0.93 33.55 3.65
CA GLU A 17 1.13 32.25 4.29
C GLU A 17 -0.19 31.72 4.87
N ALA A 18 -0.97 32.56 5.56
CA ALA A 18 -2.26 32.13 6.13
C ALA A 18 -3.22 31.59 5.06
N VAL A 19 -3.27 32.22 3.88
CA VAL A 19 -4.08 31.76 2.73
C VAL A 19 -3.51 30.47 2.12
N GLN A 20 -2.18 30.34 2.03
CA GLN A 20 -1.55 29.11 1.54
C GLN A 20 -1.79 27.92 2.47
N TRP A 21 -1.73 28.14 3.79
CA TRP A 21 -2.05 27.13 4.81
C TRP A 21 -3.51 26.72 4.75
N SER A 22 -4.44 27.68 4.70
CA SER A 22 -5.88 27.38 4.56
C SER A 22 -6.17 26.53 3.31
N ARG A 23 -5.57 26.88 2.17
CA ARG A 23 -5.72 26.11 0.92
C ARG A 23 -5.08 24.71 1.01
N ALA A 24 -3.94 24.58 1.68
CA ALA A 24 -3.28 23.29 1.88
C ALA A 24 -4.11 22.37 2.78
N THR A 25 -4.66 22.88 3.88
CA THR A 25 -5.58 22.16 4.77
C THR A 25 -6.83 21.72 4.03
N LEU A 26 -7.49 22.61 3.29
CA LEU A 26 -8.69 22.26 2.51
C LEU A 26 -8.42 21.16 1.48
N ARG A 27 -7.25 21.17 0.82
CA ARG A 27 -6.85 20.09 -0.10
C ARG A 27 -6.63 18.76 0.63
N GLN A 28 -6.01 18.78 1.80
CA GLN A 28 -5.80 17.57 2.61
C GLN A 28 -7.12 17.01 3.13
N SER A 29 -8.03 17.86 3.62
CA SER A 29 -9.36 17.46 4.06
C SER A 29 -10.19 16.84 2.93
N ARG A 30 -10.13 17.41 1.73
CA ARG A 30 -10.79 16.83 0.56
C ARG A 30 -10.19 15.48 0.15
N ALA A 31 -8.86 15.37 0.12
CA ALA A 31 -8.20 14.12 -0.23
C ALA A 31 -8.52 13.00 0.78
N ALA A 32 -8.62 13.32 2.07
CA ALA A 32 -9.07 12.38 3.09
C ALA A 32 -10.50 11.90 2.82
N ALA A 33 -11.44 12.81 2.53
CA ALA A 33 -12.81 12.44 2.20
C ALA A 33 -12.92 11.56 0.93
N GLU A 34 -12.14 11.85 -0.12
CA GLU A 34 -12.10 11.04 -1.35
C GLU A 34 -11.50 9.64 -1.10
N LEU A 35 -10.55 9.50 -0.17
CA LEU A 35 -10.00 8.20 0.27
C LEU A 35 -11.02 7.41 1.08
N ASP A 36 -11.69 8.07 2.03
CA ASP A 36 -12.71 7.45 2.90
C ASP A 36 -13.92 6.97 2.09
N ALA A 37 -14.31 7.71 1.06
CA ALA A 37 -15.34 7.31 0.09
C ALA A 37 -14.86 6.28 -0.94
N GLY A 38 -13.58 5.90 -0.91
CA GLY A 38 -12.94 5.01 -1.88
C GLY A 38 -12.79 5.59 -3.28
N GLU A 39 -13.28 6.79 -3.57
CA GLU A 39 -13.18 7.46 -4.88
C GLU A 39 -11.73 7.67 -5.33
N LEU A 40 -10.81 7.79 -4.38
CA LEU A 40 -9.38 7.90 -4.57
C LEU A 40 -8.66 6.71 -3.93
N THR A 41 -7.62 6.19 -4.59
CA THR A 41 -6.70 5.22 -3.96
C THR A 41 -5.52 5.95 -3.34
N SER A 42 -4.90 5.38 -2.30
CA SER A 42 -3.70 5.97 -1.68
C SER A 42 -2.57 6.19 -2.71
N SER A 43 -2.40 5.28 -3.66
CA SER A 43 -1.43 5.43 -4.74
C SER A 43 -1.82 6.54 -5.73
N ALA A 44 -3.11 6.71 -6.06
CA ALA A 44 -3.57 7.82 -6.88
C ALA A 44 -3.39 9.19 -6.17
N LEU A 45 -3.50 9.25 -4.84
CA LEU A 45 -3.14 10.43 -4.07
C LEU A 45 -1.64 10.76 -4.19
N VAL A 46 -0.78 9.75 -4.11
CA VAL A 46 0.67 9.91 -4.33
C VAL A 46 0.95 10.45 -5.73
N GLN A 47 0.32 9.87 -6.76
CA GLN A 47 0.46 10.35 -8.15
C GLN A 47 0.00 11.81 -8.32
N ARG A 48 -1.08 12.22 -7.66
CA ARG A 48 -1.52 13.62 -7.63
C ARG A 48 -0.48 14.56 -7.02
N HIS A 49 0.21 14.12 -5.97
CA HIS A 49 1.25 14.92 -5.32
C HIS A 49 2.55 14.98 -6.13
N LEU A 50 2.87 13.88 -6.83
CA LEU A 50 4.05 13.72 -7.66
C LEU A 50 3.69 13.79 -9.16
N ALA A 51 3.07 14.89 -9.59
CA ALA A 51 2.49 15.00 -10.94
C ALA A 51 3.48 14.76 -12.11
N GLY A 52 4.79 14.93 -11.88
CA GLY A 52 5.84 14.64 -12.88
C GLY A 52 6.44 13.23 -12.80
N SER A 53 5.97 12.37 -11.89
CA SER A 53 6.46 11.00 -11.69
C SER A 53 5.54 9.95 -12.32
N ARG A 54 6.09 8.77 -12.60
CA ARG A 54 5.34 7.58 -13.00
C ARG A 54 5.16 6.68 -11.77
N VAL A 55 3.96 6.59 -11.21
CA VAL A 55 3.69 5.81 -9.99
C VAL A 55 3.16 4.42 -10.34
N VAL A 56 3.75 3.40 -9.71
CA VAL A 56 3.30 2.00 -9.76
C VAL A 56 3.17 1.48 -8.33
N LYS A 57 2.02 0.89 -7.98
CA LYS A 57 1.83 0.17 -6.72
C LYS A 57 2.37 -1.25 -6.87
N ALA A 58 3.18 -1.71 -5.91
CA ALA A 58 3.68 -3.07 -5.79
C ALA A 58 3.90 -3.41 -4.29
N PHE A 59 4.13 -4.68 -3.97
CA PHE A 59 4.46 -5.22 -2.63
C PHE A 59 3.42 -5.07 -1.52
N ASN A 60 2.39 -4.23 -1.70
CA ASN A 60 1.44 -3.89 -0.64
C ASN A 60 0.62 -5.09 -0.13
N ASN A 61 0.53 -6.17 -0.90
CA ASN A 61 -0.31 -7.33 -0.60
C ASN A 61 0.41 -8.47 0.15
N ILE A 62 1.67 -8.30 0.54
CA ILE A 62 2.48 -9.32 1.23
C ILE A 62 3.16 -8.67 2.45
N ASP A 63 3.25 -9.38 3.58
CA ASP A 63 3.96 -8.87 4.75
C ASP A 63 5.49 -8.95 4.56
N PHE A 64 6.21 -8.17 5.38
CA PHE A 64 7.65 -8.01 5.26
C PHE A 64 8.43 -9.32 5.49
N HIS A 65 7.95 -10.23 6.35
CA HIS A 65 8.65 -11.48 6.63
C HIS A 65 8.56 -12.41 5.43
N ARG A 66 7.37 -12.56 4.83
CA ARG A 66 7.20 -13.41 3.64
C ARG A 66 7.82 -12.78 2.40
N LEU A 67 7.86 -11.45 2.30
CA LEU A 67 8.61 -10.76 1.26
C LEU A 67 10.12 -11.08 1.31
N LEU A 68 10.67 -11.27 2.51
CA LEU A 68 12.08 -11.63 2.65
C LEU A 68 12.34 -13.12 2.39
N THR A 69 11.44 -13.99 2.84
CA THR A 69 11.69 -15.45 2.93
C THR A 69 11.12 -16.26 1.77
N SER A 70 10.20 -15.69 0.98
CA SER A 70 9.49 -16.43 -0.09
C SER A 70 10.09 -16.23 -1.49
N ALA A 71 11.19 -15.50 -1.62
CA ALA A 71 11.85 -15.29 -2.91
C ALA A 71 12.29 -16.61 -3.54
N ARG A 72 12.06 -16.76 -4.85
CA ARG A 72 12.50 -17.93 -5.63
C ARG A 72 13.13 -17.54 -6.96
N PRO A 73 14.13 -18.30 -7.46
CA PRO A 73 14.69 -18.11 -8.79
C PRO A 73 13.61 -18.14 -9.88
N ALA A 74 13.89 -17.50 -11.01
CA ALA A 74 13.00 -17.53 -12.16
C ALA A 74 12.76 -18.99 -12.62
N GLY A 75 11.49 -19.32 -12.91
CA GLY A 75 11.09 -20.66 -13.34
C GLY A 75 10.85 -21.68 -12.22
N ALA A 76 11.09 -21.33 -10.95
CA ALA A 76 10.74 -22.20 -9.83
C ALA A 76 9.22 -22.42 -9.76
N ALA A 77 8.78 -23.66 -9.57
CA ALA A 77 7.36 -24.02 -9.55
C ALA A 77 6.61 -23.46 -8.33
N ASP A 78 7.32 -23.17 -7.24
CA ASP A 78 6.81 -22.61 -5.98
C ASP A 78 6.98 -21.09 -5.90
N ARG A 79 7.14 -20.41 -7.03
CA ARG A 79 7.30 -18.95 -7.09
C ARG A 79 5.96 -18.23 -6.93
N SER A 80 5.91 -17.31 -5.97
CA SER A 80 4.75 -16.45 -5.77
C SER A 80 4.71 -15.31 -6.78
N ALA A 81 3.50 -14.92 -7.20
CA ALA A 81 3.26 -13.71 -7.96
C ALA A 81 2.80 -12.56 -7.05
N LEU A 82 3.07 -11.32 -7.43
CA LEU A 82 2.58 -10.12 -6.75
C LEU A 82 1.81 -9.20 -7.74
N PRO A 83 0.67 -8.61 -7.33
CA PRO A 83 -0.05 -7.63 -8.13
C PRO A 83 0.71 -6.31 -8.27
N ILE A 84 0.63 -5.71 -9.46
CA ILE A 84 1.05 -4.33 -9.73
C ILE A 84 -0.08 -3.53 -10.37
N ALA A 85 -0.12 -2.22 -10.10
CA ALA A 85 -1.07 -1.30 -10.72
C ALA A 85 -0.40 0.03 -11.04
N GLY A 86 -0.67 0.59 -12.21
CA GLY A 86 -0.06 1.85 -12.66
C GLY A 86 -0.51 2.25 -14.06
N ASP A 87 -0.43 3.55 -14.34
CA ASP A 87 -0.97 4.14 -15.57
C ASP A 87 0.06 4.16 -16.72
N ASP A 88 1.36 4.08 -16.40
CA ASP A 88 2.45 4.06 -17.39
C ASP A 88 2.96 2.63 -17.64
N ALA A 89 2.85 2.17 -18.88
CA ALA A 89 3.22 0.79 -19.25
C ALA A 89 4.73 0.52 -19.12
N ALA A 90 5.58 1.51 -19.40
CA ALA A 90 7.04 1.35 -19.29
C ALA A 90 7.46 1.25 -17.82
N ALA A 91 6.91 2.09 -16.94
CA ALA A 91 7.14 2.03 -15.50
C ALA A 91 6.65 0.69 -14.91
N LYS A 92 5.50 0.17 -15.36
CA LYS A 92 5.04 -1.18 -14.97
C LYS A 92 6.01 -2.27 -15.41
N ALA A 93 6.57 -2.18 -16.62
CA ALA A 93 7.57 -3.12 -17.10
C ALA A 93 8.88 -3.05 -16.29
N GLU A 94 9.35 -1.84 -15.94
CA GLU A 94 10.51 -1.64 -15.06
C GLU A 94 10.29 -2.29 -13.68
N VAL A 95 9.13 -2.06 -13.04
CA VAL A 95 8.77 -2.67 -11.75
C VAL A 95 8.60 -4.17 -11.86
N ALA A 96 8.04 -4.66 -12.97
CA ALA A 96 7.90 -6.09 -13.20
C ALA A 96 9.27 -6.79 -13.32
N GLY A 97 10.23 -6.14 -13.99
CA GLY A 97 11.61 -6.59 -14.05
C GLY A 97 12.27 -6.63 -12.66
N LEU A 98 12.08 -5.60 -11.84
CA LEU A 98 12.57 -5.57 -10.46
C LEU A 98 11.99 -6.72 -9.63
N LEU A 99 10.68 -6.96 -9.67
CA LEU A 99 10.04 -8.09 -8.99
C LEU A 99 10.60 -9.43 -9.48
N GLY A 100 10.82 -9.56 -10.78
CA GLY A 100 11.49 -10.71 -11.39
C GLY A 100 12.90 -10.95 -10.85
N LEU A 101 13.68 -9.90 -10.62
CA LEU A 101 15.02 -10.00 -10.01
C LEU A 101 14.94 -10.38 -8.52
N LEU A 102 13.94 -9.86 -7.80
CA LEU A 102 13.71 -10.13 -6.38
C LEU A 102 13.09 -11.49 -6.10
N GLY A 103 12.75 -12.26 -7.13
CA GLY A 103 12.28 -13.63 -6.98
C GLY A 103 10.77 -13.81 -7.03
N TYR A 104 10.04 -12.87 -7.63
CA TYR A 104 8.57 -12.91 -7.74
C TYR A 104 8.10 -12.83 -9.19
N ASP A 105 6.98 -13.50 -9.46
CA ASP A 105 6.20 -13.27 -10.67
C ASP A 105 5.27 -12.06 -10.50
N VAL A 106 4.64 -11.61 -11.58
CA VAL A 106 3.89 -10.36 -11.59
C VAL A 106 2.50 -10.55 -12.20
N VAL A 107 1.52 -9.89 -11.60
CA VAL A 107 0.17 -9.75 -12.17
C VAL A 107 -0.17 -8.27 -12.29
N ASP A 108 -0.27 -7.78 -13.52
CA ASP A 108 -0.81 -6.44 -13.75
C ASP A 108 -2.33 -6.45 -13.54
N ILE A 109 -2.79 -5.69 -12.54
CA ILE A 109 -4.21 -5.56 -12.20
C ILE A 109 -4.83 -4.26 -12.77
N GLY A 110 -4.09 -3.54 -13.62
CA GLY A 110 -4.60 -2.41 -14.41
C GLY A 110 -4.04 -1.04 -13.98
N PRO A 111 -4.83 0.04 -14.17
CA PRO A 111 -4.40 1.40 -13.86
C PRO A 111 -4.31 1.65 -12.35
N LEU A 112 -3.71 2.77 -11.95
CA LEU A 112 -3.50 3.12 -10.53
C LEU A 112 -4.83 3.29 -9.77
N ALA A 113 -5.89 3.64 -10.48
CA ALA A 113 -7.26 3.68 -9.97
C ALA A 113 -7.80 2.31 -9.53
N GLU A 114 -7.27 1.21 -10.07
CA GLU A 114 -7.65 -0.18 -9.70
C GLU A 114 -6.77 -0.76 -8.58
N SER A 115 -5.78 -0.01 -8.11
CA SER A 115 -4.83 -0.45 -7.08
C SER A 115 -5.43 -0.73 -5.69
N TRP A 116 -6.72 -0.39 -5.50
CA TRP A 116 -7.49 -0.74 -4.31
C TRP A 116 -7.72 -2.25 -4.19
N ARG A 117 -7.71 -3.01 -5.31
CA ARG A 117 -7.93 -4.47 -5.32
C ARG A 117 -6.87 -5.28 -4.57
N SER A 118 -5.78 -4.63 -4.15
CA SER A 118 -4.65 -5.24 -3.45
C SER A 118 -4.32 -4.55 -2.11
N GLN A 119 -5.30 -3.85 -1.51
CA GLN A 119 -5.14 -3.14 -0.24
C GLN A 119 -5.80 -3.93 0.91
N PRO A 120 -5.71 -3.49 2.19
CA PRO A 120 -6.44 -4.12 3.29
C PRO A 120 -7.91 -4.38 2.96
N ASP A 121 -8.46 -5.43 3.57
CA ASP A 121 -9.85 -5.89 3.38
C ASP A 121 -10.18 -6.39 1.96
N THR A 122 -9.15 -6.78 1.18
CA THR A 122 -9.34 -7.43 -0.14
C THR A 122 -8.79 -8.87 -0.16
N PRO A 123 -9.34 -9.77 -0.99
CA PRO A 123 -8.99 -11.19 -0.95
C PRO A 123 -7.51 -11.51 -1.23
N VAL A 124 -6.78 -10.64 -1.94
CA VAL A 124 -5.37 -10.86 -2.29
C VAL A 124 -4.40 -10.32 -1.23
N TYR A 125 -4.90 -9.63 -0.21
CA TYR A 125 -4.08 -8.93 0.77
C TYR A 125 -3.65 -9.86 1.92
N VAL A 126 -2.35 -10.16 1.98
CA VAL A 126 -1.62 -10.91 3.04
C VAL A 126 -2.06 -12.36 3.21
N ASP A 127 -3.33 -12.60 3.50
CA ASP A 127 -3.89 -13.92 3.85
C ASP A 127 -3.52 -15.05 2.89
N PRO A 128 -3.50 -14.87 1.55
CA PRO A 128 -3.11 -15.96 0.64
C PRO A 128 -1.65 -16.41 0.79
N TYR A 129 -0.78 -15.55 1.30
CA TYR A 129 0.67 -15.76 1.38
C TYR A 129 1.11 -16.33 2.73
N VAL A 130 0.19 -16.47 3.70
CA VAL A 130 0.48 -16.95 5.03
C VAL A 130 -0.28 -18.24 5.30
N VAL A 131 0.27 -19.09 6.17
CA VAL A 131 -0.49 -20.23 6.67
C VAL A 131 -1.68 -19.70 7.50
N PRO A 132 -2.87 -20.34 7.45
CA PRO A 132 -4.02 -19.88 8.19
C PRO A 132 -3.68 -19.62 9.66
N ARG A 133 -4.04 -18.43 10.15
CA ARG A 133 -3.85 -18.08 11.56
C ARG A 133 -4.64 -19.05 12.44
N PRO A 134 -4.04 -19.63 13.49
CA PRO A 134 -4.80 -20.43 14.44
C PRO A 134 -5.97 -19.64 15.02
N GLN A 135 -7.09 -20.31 15.22
CA GLN A 135 -8.30 -19.70 15.79
C GLN A 135 -8.17 -19.54 17.31
N GLY A 136 -8.73 -18.47 17.86
CA GLY A 136 -8.73 -18.17 19.29
C GLY A 136 -7.63 -17.19 19.72
N GLU A 137 -7.58 -16.92 21.03
CA GLU A 137 -6.51 -16.11 21.63
C GLU A 137 -5.18 -16.86 21.54
N LEU A 138 -4.16 -16.17 21.04
CA LEU A 138 -2.79 -16.69 20.99
C LEU A 138 -1.96 -16.02 22.07
N SER A 139 -1.10 -16.81 22.72
CA SER A 139 0.00 -16.24 23.49
C SER A 139 0.90 -15.43 22.55
N GLN A 140 1.65 -14.47 23.11
CA GLN A 140 2.60 -13.70 22.31
C GLN A 140 3.63 -14.60 21.62
N GLU A 141 4.10 -15.64 22.31
CA GLU A 141 5.05 -16.62 21.77
C GLU A 141 4.46 -17.40 20.59
N ASP A 142 3.23 -17.90 20.72
CA ASP A 142 2.56 -18.64 19.65
C ASP A 142 2.25 -17.74 18.45
N ALA A 143 1.92 -16.47 18.68
CA ALA A 143 1.74 -15.48 17.63
C ALA A 143 3.05 -15.22 16.86
N TYR A 144 4.19 -15.11 17.57
CA TYR A 144 5.50 -14.99 16.93
C TYR A 144 5.87 -16.25 16.15
N ARG A 145 5.69 -17.44 16.72
CA ARG A 145 5.97 -18.71 16.02
C ARG A 145 5.13 -18.86 14.76
N TRP A 146 3.84 -18.49 14.81
CA TRP A 146 2.99 -18.47 13.62
C TRP A 146 3.49 -17.44 12.59
N PHE A 147 3.92 -16.27 13.04
CA PHE A 147 4.43 -15.22 12.16
C PHE A 147 5.70 -15.65 11.41
N GLU A 148 6.59 -16.42 12.05
CA GLU A 148 7.84 -16.94 11.45
C GLU A 148 7.64 -18.14 10.51
N THR A 149 6.41 -18.64 10.37
CA THR A 149 6.13 -19.73 9.43
C THR A 149 6.51 -19.36 7.99
N PRO A 150 7.01 -20.32 7.19
CA PRO A 150 7.26 -20.10 5.77
C PRO A 150 6.03 -19.57 5.04
N GLY A 151 6.25 -18.72 4.04
CA GLY A 151 5.18 -18.24 3.17
C GLY A 151 4.55 -19.35 2.35
N VAL A 152 3.27 -19.19 2.03
CA VAL A 152 2.53 -20.05 1.10
C VAL A 152 2.78 -19.53 -0.33
N PRO A 153 3.23 -20.38 -1.27
CA PRO A 153 3.34 -20.00 -2.68
C PRO A 153 1.98 -19.62 -3.28
N VAL A 154 1.88 -18.44 -3.90
CA VAL A 154 0.65 -17.97 -4.55
C VAL A 154 0.90 -17.76 -6.03
N PRO A 155 0.46 -18.68 -6.92
CA PRO A 155 0.73 -18.57 -8.35
C PRO A 155 -0.06 -17.41 -8.99
N ALA A 156 0.44 -16.90 -10.11
CA ALA A 156 -0.18 -15.77 -10.83
C ALA A 156 -1.67 -15.98 -11.14
N GLY A 157 -2.10 -17.21 -11.45
CA GLY A 157 -3.52 -17.53 -11.66
C GLY A 157 -4.39 -17.21 -10.45
N ARG A 158 -3.92 -17.58 -9.25
CA ARG A 158 -4.62 -17.32 -7.99
C ARG A 158 -4.65 -15.82 -7.65
N VAL A 159 -3.55 -15.12 -7.89
CA VAL A 159 -3.50 -13.66 -7.71
C VAL A 159 -4.51 -12.94 -8.61
N ARG A 160 -4.62 -13.33 -9.89
CA ARG A 160 -5.63 -12.78 -10.82
C ARG A 160 -7.05 -13.04 -10.33
N GLU A 161 -7.34 -14.27 -9.90
CA GLU A 161 -8.66 -14.64 -9.37
C GLU A 161 -9.05 -13.78 -8.16
N LEU A 162 -8.15 -13.66 -7.18
CA LEU A 162 -8.38 -12.91 -5.94
C LEU A 162 -8.55 -11.40 -6.20
N ALA A 163 -7.72 -10.82 -7.09
CA ALA A 163 -7.84 -9.41 -7.47
C ALA A 163 -9.14 -9.13 -8.26
N ALA A 164 -9.59 -10.07 -9.08
CA ALA A 164 -10.86 -9.96 -9.79
C ALA A 164 -12.07 -10.08 -8.84
N ALA A 165 -11.95 -10.91 -7.80
CA ALA A 165 -12.98 -11.11 -6.78
C ALA A 165 -13.09 -9.96 -5.75
N ALA A 166 -12.10 -9.06 -5.70
CA ALA A 166 -12.13 -7.90 -4.81
C ALA A 166 -13.36 -7.03 -5.08
N ARG A 167 -14.02 -6.60 -4.00
CA ARG A 167 -15.17 -5.68 -4.03
C ARG A 167 -14.77 -4.39 -3.35
N ARG A 168 -15.20 -3.25 -3.88
CA ARG A 168 -15.02 -1.97 -3.19
C ARG A 168 -15.80 -2.03 -1.87
N PRO A 169 -15.19 -1.60 -0.75
CA PRO A 169 -15.95 -1.25 0.44
C PRO A 169 -17.01 -0.22 0.02
N GLY A 170 -18.27 -0.49 0.37
CA GLY A 170 -19.39 0.43 0.15
C GLY A 170 -19.45 1.51 1.21
#